data_AF-A0A6I1FTM6-F1
#
_entry.id   AF-A0A6I1FTM6-F1
#
_cell.length_a   1.000
_cell.length_b   1.000
_cell.length_c   1.000
_cell.angle_alpha   90.00
_cell.angle_beta   90.00
_cell.angle_gamma   90.00
#
_symmetry.space_group_name_H-M   'P 1'
#
loop_
_entity.id
_entity.type
_entity.pdbx_description
1 polymer ?
#
loop_
_entity_poly.entity_id
_entity_poly.type
_entity_poly.pdbx_seq_one_letter_code
_entity_poly.pdbx_strand_id
1 'polypeptide(L)'
;MATVALTLGSTGVFSLGSHTFAKSDGKKVSFSGYGPLVKDPGGILDPPQGFQYRIVSQEGGKLPNGAPVPGAFDGMSAFQRHGMPIL
;
A
#
# COMPACT_ATOMS: atom_id res chain seq x y z
N MET A 1 -61.81 38.53 12.93
CA MET A 1 -60.33 38.69 12.95
C MET A 1 -59.75 37.56 13.79
N ALA A 2 -59.37 36.44 13.17
CA ALA A 2 -58.83 35.28 13.88
C ALA A 2 -57.34 35.14 13.52
N THR A 3 -56.50 35.31 14.54
CA THR A 3 -55.04 35.18 14.46
C THR A 3 -54.67 33.70 14.52
N VAL A 4 -54.05 33.18 13.45
CA VAL A 4 -53.42 31.85 13.44
C VAL A 4 -51.94 32.02 13.78
N ALA A 5 -51.52 31.46 14.91
CA ALA A 5 -50.12 31.37 15.30
C ALA A 5 -49.50 30.10 14.67
N LEU A 6 -48.53 30.30 13.78
CA LEU A 6 -47.71 29.24 13.21
C LEU A 6 -46.58 28.90 14.20
N THR A 7 -46.70 27.78 14.89
CA THR A 7 -45.62 27.23 15.70
C THR A 7 -44.64 26.48 14.79
N LEU A 8 -43.48 27.09 14.50
CA LEU A 8 -42.38 26.39 13.84
C LEU A 8 -41.78 25.37 14.82
N GLY A 9 -42.14 24.11 14.66
CA GLY A 9 -41.51 22.99 15.35
C GLY A 9 -40.17 22.64 14.68
N SER A 10 -39.07 22.80 15.41
CA SER A 10 -37.73 22.35 14.99
C SER A 10 -37.58 20.85 15.27
N THR A 11 -38.09 19.99 14.40
CA THR A 11 -37.87 18.53 14.49
C THR A 11 -37.33 18.03 13.16
N GLY A 12 -36.03 18.21 12.92
CA GLY A 12 -35.46 17.91 11.61
C GLY A 12 -33.94 17.67 11.54
N VAL A 13 -33.24 17.43 12.65
CA VAL A 13 -31.77 17.25 12.63
C VAL A 13 -31.33 15.94 13.31
N PHE A 14 -32.07 14.85 13.09
CA PHE A 14 -31.60 13.49 13.41
C PHE A 14 -31.58 12.54 12.20
N SER A 15 -31.84 13.04 10.99
CA SER A 15 -31.68 12.29 9.75
C SER A 15 -30.39 12.69 9.03
N LEU A 16 -29.25 12.61 9.73
CA LEU A 16 -27.98 12.45 9.04
C LEU A 16 -27.80 10.94 8.88
N GLY A 17 -27.98 10.52 7.63
CA GLY A 17 -28.12 9.14 7.22
C GLY A 17 -27.12 8.24 7.91
N SER A 18 -27.64 7.18 8.50
CA SER A 18 -26.97 5.90 8.61
C SER A 18 -26.45 5.52 7.22
N HIS A 19 -25.26 6.04 6.89
CA HIS A 19 -24.35 5.40 5.95
C HIS A 19 -24.05 4.03 6.56
N THR A 20 -24.96 3.10 6.30
CA THR A 20 -24.74 1.68 6.46
C THR A 20 -23.55 1.38 5.56
N PHE A 21 -22.35 1.39 6.13
CA PHE A 21 -21.19 0.87 5.44
C PHE A 21 -21.58 -0.54 5.00
N ALA A 22 -21.62 -0.76 3.68
CA ALA A 22 -21.93 -2.07 3.14
C ALA A 22 -20.97 -3.07 3.80
N LYS A 23 -21.54 -4.00 4.58
CA LYS A 23 -20.80 -5.09 5.19
C LYS A 23 -20.29 -5.96 4.05
N SER A 24 -19.00 -5.85 3.73
CA SER A 24 -18.38 -6.73 2.75
C SER A 24 -18.31 -8.14 3.34
N ASP A 25 -19.15 -9.07 2.88
CA ASP A 25 -18.97 -10.51 3.07
C ASP A 25 -17.85 -11.05 2.17
N GLY A 26 -16.73 -10.32 2.15
CA GLY A 26 -15.50 -10.83 1.56
C GLY A 26 -15.06 -12.02 2.38
N LYS A 27 -15.13 -13.22 1.79
CA LYS A 27 -14.43 -14.41 2.29
C LYS A 27 -13.01 -13.97 2.65
N LYS A 28 -12.69 -13.88 3.94
CA LYS A 28 -11.33 -13.58 4.40
C LYS A 28 -10.47 -14.72 3.90
N VAL A 29 -9.79 -14.51 2.78
CA VAL A 29 -8.71 -15.40 2.36
C VAL A 29 -7.65 -15.24 3.45
N SER A 30 -7.58 -16.24 4.34
CA SER A 30 -6.57 -16.29 5.38
C SER A 30 -5.23 -16.60 4.70
N PHE A 31 -4.44 -15.55 4.47
CA PHE A 31 -3.04 -15.72 4.11
C PHE A 31 -2.23 -15.96 5.39
N SER A 32 -1.54 -17.08 5.48
CA SER A 32 -0.71 -17.45 6.64
C SER A 32 0.68 -16.80 6.62
N GLY A 33 1.02 -16.00 5.60
CA GLY A 33 2.38 -15.54 5.38
C GLY A 33 3.22 -16.53 4.57
N TYR A 34 4.51 -16.20 4.42
CA TYR A 34 5.50 -17.02 3.72
C TYR A 34 6.32 -17.93 4.64
N GLY A 35 5.95 -18.04 5.92
CA GLY A 35 6.72 -18.76 6.93
C GLY A 35 7.82 -17.90 7.57
N PRO A 36 8.68 -18.50 8.41
CA PRO A 36 9.76 -17.79 9.11
C PRO A 36 10.86 -17.33 8.14
N LEU A 37 11.56 -16.26 8.53
CA LEU A 37 12.75 -15.79 7.82
C LEU A 37 13.94 -16.70 8.12
N VAL A 38 14.77 -16.95 7.11
CA VAL A 38 16.01 -17.72 7.20
C VAL A 38 17.17 -16.73 7.20
N LYS A 39 18.06 -16.87 8.19
CA LYS A 39 19.21 -15.98 8.32
C LYS A 39 20.11 -16.06 7.08
N ASP A 40 20.37 -14.92 6.47
CA ASP A 40 21.30 -14.80 5.37
C ASP A 40 22.75 -14.75 5.90
N PRO A 41 23.63 -15.68 5.47
CA PRO A 41 25.05 -15.62 5.81
C PRO A 41 25.73 -14.34 5.35
N GLY A 42 25.23 -13.70 4.29
CA GLY A 42 25.69 -12.41 3.79
C GLY A 42 25.20 -11.21 4.61
N GLY A 43 24.21 -11.40 5.48
CA GLY A 43 23.70 -10.39 6.41
C GLY A 43 22.99 -9.20 5.75
N ILE A 44 22.53 -9.33 4.50
CA ILE A 44 21.88 -8.24 3.77
C ILE A 44 20.37 -8.25 4.01
N LEU A 45 19.75 -9.42 3.83
CA LEU A 45 18.31 -9.61 3.99
C LEU A 45 18.06 -11.08 4.36
N ASP A 46 17.28 -11.34 5.40
CA ASP A 46 16.85 -12.68 5.78
C ASP A 46 15.53 -13.02 5.03
N PRO A 47 15.55 -13.81 3.93
CA PRO A 47 14.33 -14.11 3.18
C PRO A 47 13.58 -15.31 3.78
N PRO A 48 12.29 -15.51 3.46
CA PRO A 48 11.60 -16.77 3.76
C PRO A 48 12.26 -17.97 3.06
N GLN A 49 12.03 -19.17 3.58
CA GLN A 49 12.59 -20.39 2.98
C GLN A 49 12.18 -20.54 1.50
N GLY A 50 13.16 -20.79 0.62
CA GLY A 50 12.96 -20.97 -0.82
C GLY A 50 12.91 -19.69 -1.64
N PHE A 51 12.94 -18.52 -1.00
CA PHE A 51 13.03 -17.23 -1.69
C PHE A 51 14.47 -16.91 -2.05
N GLN A 52 14.64 -16.12 -3.10
CA GLN A 52 15.93 -15.61 -3.56
C GLN A 52 15.84 -14.10 -3.75
N TYR A 53 16.95 -13.41 -3.54
CA TYR A 53 17.07 -11.98 -3.80
C TYR A 53 18.31 -11.69 -4.64
N ARG A 54 18.28 -10.55 -5.32
CA ARG A 54 19.44 -10.00 -6.03
C ARG A 54 19.55 -8.52 -5.72
N ILE A 55 20.76 -8.06 -5.46
CA ILE A 55 21.04 -6.63 -5.31
C ILE A 55 21.01 -5.98 -6.71
N VAL A 56 20.16 -4.98 -6.90
CA VAL A 56 19.96 -4.30 -8.20
C VAL A 56 20.69 -2.95 -8.29
N SER A 57 21.05 -2.35 -7.16
CA SER A 57 21.80 -1.09 -7.08
C SER A 57 22.54 -1.02 -5.74
N GLN A 58 23.75 -0.45 -5.74
CA GLN A 58 24.55 -0.19 -4.54
C GLN A 58 25.11 1.21 -4.62
N GLU A 59 25.02 1.97 -3.53
CA GLU A 59 25.63 3.29 -3.41
C GLU A 59 27.12 3.25 -3.77
N GLY A 60 27.60 4.26 -4.49
CA GLY A 60 29.00 4.36 -4.91
C GLY A 60 29.40 3.37 -6.02
N GLY A 61 28.49 2.48 -6.44
CA GLY A 61 28.64 1.70 -7.66
C GLY A 61 28.72 2.59 -8.91
N LYS A 62 28.92 2.01 -10.09
CA LYS A 62 29.01 2.78 -11.35
C LYS A 62 27.70 2.77 -12.12
N LEU A 63 27.19 3.94 -12.43
CA LEU A 63 26.16 4.14 -13.45
C LEU A 63 26.76 3.89 -14.86
N PRO A 64 25.92 3.66 -15.89
CA PRO A 64 26.40 3.44 -17.26
C PRO A 64 27.24 4.59 -17.85
N ASN A 65 27.02 5.81 -17.36
CA ASN A 65 27.80 7.00 -17.74
C ASN A 65 29.10 7.16 -16.91
N GLY A 66 29.42 6.21 -16.03
CA GLY A 66 30.61 6.23 -15.18
C GLY A 66 30.48 7.07 -13.91
N ALA A 67 29.38 7.80 -13.71
CA ALA A 67 29.12 8.52 -12.46
C ALA A 67 28.83 7.52 -11.32
N PRO A 68 29.09 7.89 -10.05
CA PRO A 68 28.73 7.06 -8.91
C PRO A 68 27.20 6.99 -8.76
N VAL A 69 26.70 5.84 -8.33
CA VAL A 69 25.31 5.67 -7.89
C VAL A 69 25.09 6.50 -6.62
N PRO A 70 24.10 7.41 -6.59
CA PRO A 70 23.80 8.20 -5.39
C PRO A 70 23.26 7.32 -4.26
N GLY A 71 23.47 7.76 -3.02
CA GLY A 71 22.90 7.11 -1.83
C GLY A 71 21.47 7.56 -1.54
N ALA A 72 20.99 7.21 -0.33
CA ALA A 72 19.67 7.60 0.20
C ALA A 72 18.50 7.25 -0.74
N PHE A 73 18.46 5.98 -1.19
CA PHE A 73 17.36 5.47 -2.00
C PHE A 73 16.00 5.62 -1.28
N ASP A 74 15.01 6.13 -2.00
CA ASP A 74 13.61 6.29 -1.55
C ASP A 74 12.67 5.72 -2.63
N GLY A 75 11.43 6.20 -2.73
CA GLY A 75 10.40 5.75 -3.66
C GLY A 75 10.91 5.44 -5.07
N MET A 76 10.60 4.22 -5.53
CA MET A 76 10.96 3.71 -6.85
C MET A 76 9.72 3.26 -7.63
N SER A 77 9.83 3.22 -8.95
CA SER A 77 8.78 2.71 -9.85
C SER A 77 9.39 1.75 -10.86
N ALA A 78 8.68 0.66 -11.15
CA ALA A 78 9.03 -0.28 -12.20
C ALA A 78 8.12 -0.02 -13.41
N PHE A 79 8.73 0.23 -14.57
CA PHE A 79 8.00 0.45 -15.81
C PHE A 79 8.15 -0.76 -16.71
N GLN A 80 7.03 -1.27 -17.22
CA GLN A 80 7.08 -2.32 -18.23
C GLN A 80 7.68 -1.75 -19.50
N ARG A 81 8.75 -2.39 -19.99
CA ARG A 81 9.24 -2.13 -21.35
C ARG A 81 8.43 -2.97 -22.33
N HIS A 82 7.86 -2.32 -23.34
CA HIS A 82 7.09 -3.01 -24.38
C HIS A 82 7.91 -4.18 -24.96
N GLY A 83 7.35 -5.39 -24.91
CA GLY A 83 7.97 -6.60 -25.46
C GLY A 83 9.07 -7.23 -24.61
N MET A 84 9.33 -6.78 -23.36
CA MET A 84 10.28 -7.42 -22.45
C MET A 84 9.61 -7.83 -21.13
N PRO A 85 9.91 -9.03 -20.59
CA PRO A 85 9.51 -9.36 -19.23
C PRO A 85 10.20 -8.39 -18.25
N ILE A 86 9.45 -7.97 -17.23
CA ILE A 86 10.02 -7.30 -16.05
C ILE A 86 10.88 -8.34 -15.32
N LEU A 87 12.20 -8.10 -15.28
CA LEU A 87 13.27 -8.84 -14.58
C LEU A 87 12.98 -10.29 -14.15
#